data_AF-A0A3M0XUT1-F1
#
_entry.id   AF-A0A3M0XUT1-F1
#
_cell.length_a   1.000
_cell.length_b   1.000
_cell.length_c   1.000
_cell.angle_alpha   90.00
_cell.angle_beta   90.00
_cell.angle_gamma   90.00
#
_symmetry.space_group_name_H-M   'P 1'
#
loop_
_entity.id
_entity.type
_entity.pdbx_description
1 polymer ?
#
loop_
_entity_poly.entity_id
_entity_poly.type
_entity_poly.pdbx_seq_one_letter_code
_entity_poly.pdbx_strand_id
1 'polypeptide(L)'
;PSGRAIVPPPRFFIGAADTPIDPPTDWRPEVLRTKIESGARFVQTQFCFDAAMVARYLARLTEAGIAVGREVFFLIGVGPLASARSARWMNAHLPGVTVPDAIIERLARALDPAAEGRRLCAELIDALRTVPGVAGVHIMAPKGGAEAIARVIDAAGPTS
;
A
#
# COMPACT_ATOMS: atom_id res chain seq x y z
N PRO A 1 29.36 -21.56 9.17
CA PRO A 1 28.10 -22.28 8.82
C PRO A 1 28.37 -23.33 7.72
N SER A 2 28.24 -24.62 8.04
CA SER A 2 28.33 -25.68 7.03
C SER A 2 27.11 -25.59 6.10
N GLY A 3 27.34 -25.15 4.87
CA GLY A 3 26.31 -24.98 3.84
C GLY A 3 25.82 -26.32 3.33
N ARG A 4 25.02 -27.03 4.12
CA ARG A 4 24.36 -28.26 3.66
C ARG A 4 23.33 -27.89 2.60
N ALA A 5 23.55 -28.32 1.37
CA ALA A 5 22.62 -28.10 0.27
C ALA A 5 21.25 -28.70 0.62
N ILE A 6 20.20 -27.88 0.53
CA ILE A 6 18.80 -28.32 0.69
C ILE A 6 18.35 -28.81 -0.68
N VAL A 7 18.04 -30.11 -0.78
CA VAL A 7 17.57 -30.75 -2.02
C VAL A 7 16.18 -31.34 -1.79
N PRO A 8 15.16 -30.92 -2.58
CA PRO A 8 15.22 -29.91 -3.64
C PRO A 8 15.36 -28.49 -3.06
N PRO A 9 15.85 -27.51 -3.87
CA PRO A 9 15.94 -26.13 -3.43
C PRO A 9 14.55 -25.59 -3.04
N PRO A 10 14.44 -24.81 -1.95
CA PRO A 10 13.18 -24.21 -1.55
C PRO A 10 12.66 -23.28 -2.65
N ARG A 11 11.36 -23.39 -2.95
CA ARG A 11 10.66 -22.49 -3.86
C ARG A 11 10.07 -21.33 -3.06
N PHE A 12 10.78 -20.20 -3.05
CA PHE A 12 10.30 -18.98 -2.40
C PHE A 12 9.38 -18.17 -3.32
N PHE A 13 8.35 -17.57 -2.72
CA PHE A 13 7.57 -16.51 -3.36
C PHE A 13 8.10 -15.16 -2.83
N ILE A 14 8.98 -14.53 -3.59
CA ILE A 14 9.80 -13.41 -3.10
C ILE A 14 9.00 -12.11 -3.17
N GLY A 15 9.02 -11.34 -2.08
CA GLY A 15 8.41 -10.02 -2.00
C GLY A 15 9.43 -8.90 -2.20
N ALA A 16 8.96 -7.76 -2.67
CA ALA A 16 9.72 -6.52 -2.71
C ALA A 16 8.94 -5.37 -2.05
N ALA A 17 9.65 -4.35 -1.59
CA ALA A 17 9.04 -3.09 -1.17
C ALA A 17 9.04 -2.10 -2.34
N ASP A 18 8.00 -1.28 -2.46
CA ASP A 18 8.01 -0.12 -3.37
C ASP A 18 7.13 1.03 -2.83
N THR A 19 7.20 2.20 -3.46
CA THR A 19 6.42 3.36 -3.04
C THR A 19 5.62 3.88 -4.24
N PRO A 20 4.27 3.85 -4.20
CA PRO A 20 3.43 4.44 -5.20
C PRO A 20 3.76 5.92 -5.35
N ILE A 21 3.81 6.38 -6.59
CA ILE A 21 4.05 7.78 -6.94
C ILE A 21 3.02 8.22 -7.96
N ASP A 22 2.83 9.52 -8.12
CA ASP A 22 2.19 10.05 -9.32
C ASP A 22 3.26 10.14 -10.43
N PRO A 23 3.22 9.28 -11.46
CA PRO A 23 4.31 9.18 -12.40
C PRO A 23 4.32 10.39 -13.37
N PRO A 24 5.44 11.14 -13.48
CA PRO A 24 5.59 12.13 -14.54
C PRO A 24 5.66 11.45 -15.92
N THR A 25 5.47 12.24 -16.98
CA THR A 25 5.34 11.75 -18.37
C THR A 25 6.47 10.84 -18.83
N ASP A 26 7.71 11.13 -18.44
CA ASP A 26 8.92 10.41 -18.83
C ASP A 26 9.37 9.36 -17.80
N TRP A 27 8.59 9.13 -16.75
CA TRP A 27 8.95 8.20 -15.68
C TRP A 27 9.16 6.76 -16.18
N ARG A 28 10.13 6.09 -15.55
CA ARG A 28 10.47 4.69 -15.79
C ARG A 28 10.65 3.94 -14.46
N PRO A 29 10.06 2.74 -14.30
CA PRO A 29 10.12 1.98 -13.05
C PRO A 29 11.39 1.11 -12.94
N GLU A 30 12.59 1.64 -13.24
CA GLU A 30 13.80 0.80 -13.37
C GLU A 30 14.21 0.06 -12.08
N VAL A 31 14.04 0.71 -10.93
CA VAL A 31 14.32 0.09 -9.63
C VAL A 31 13.37 -1.07 -9.37
N LEU A 32 12.08 -0.90 -9.67
CA LEU A 32 11.08 -1.94 -9.51
C LEU A 32 11.30 -3.07 -10.52
N ARG A 33 11.63 -2.74 -11.77
CA ARG A 33 11.98 -3.72 -12.81
C ARG A 33 13.12 -4.62 -12.35
N THR A 34 14.20 -4.02 -11.87
CA THR A 34 15.35 -4.77 -11.33
C THR A 34 14.93 -5.75 -10.23
N LYS A 35 14.04 -5.33 -9.30
CA LYS A 35 13.52 -6.20 -8.23
C LYS A 35 12.72 -7.39 -8.79
N ILE A 36 11.87 -7.15 -9.80
CA ILE A 36 11.04 -8.19 -10.44
C ILE A 36 11.90 -9.19 -11.22
N GLU A 37 12.85 -8.68 -12.01
CA GLU A 37 13.82 -9.49 -12.77
C GLU A 37 14.70 -10.34 -11.83
N SER A 38 15.00 -9.81 -10.64
CA SER A 38 15.71 -10.55 -9.58
C SER A 38 14.85 -11.59 -8.86
N GLY A 39 13.57 -11.76 -9.24
CA GLY A 39 12.71 -12.83 -8.75
C GLY A 39 11.54 -12.39 -7.87
N ALA A 40 11.34 -11.10 -7.61
CA ALA A 40 10.16 -10.64 -6.87
C ALA A 40 8.87 -10.99 -7.63
N ARG A 41 7.85 -11.44 -6.90
CA ARG A 41 6.53 -11.85 -7.42
C ARG A 41 5.37 -11.16 -6.72
N PHE A 42 5.63 -10.47 -5.61
CA PHE A 42 4.69 -9.52 -5.05
C PHE A 42 5.40 -8.29 -4.52
N VAL A 43 4.65 -7.19 -4.43
CA VAL A 43 5.11 -5.91 -3.92
C VAL A 43 4.24 -5.53 -2.73
N GLN A 44 4.86 -5.27 -1.59
CA GLN A 44 4.22 -4.58 -0.47
C GLN A 44 4.61 -3.12 -0.53
N THR A 45 3.63 -2.24 -0.70
CA THR A 45 3.95 -0.83 -0.83
C THR A 45 4.12 -0.14 0.52
N GLN A 46 4.80 1.01 0.51
CA GLN A 46 4.61 2.03 1.55
C GLN A 46 3.16 2.53 1.57
N PHE A 47 2.82 3.30 2.62
CA PHE A 47 1.51 3.91 2.75
C PHE A 47 1.13 4.74 1.52
N CYS A 48 -0.05 4.49 0.98
CA CYS A 48 -0.69 5.36 0.01
C CYS A 48 -2.11 5.66 0.49
N PHE A 49 -2.49 6.94 0.49
CA PHE A 49 -3.80 7.41 0.93
C PHE A 49 -4.65 7.95 -0.22
N ASP A 50 -4.29 7.61 -1.47
CA ASP A 50 -4.94 8.09 -2.69
C ASP A 50 -5.09 6.92 -3.69
N ALA A 51 -6.30 6.37 -3.80
CA ALA A 51 -6.60 5.28 -4.72
C ALA A 51 -6.48 5.70 -6.20
N ALA A 52 -6.74 6.96 -6.53
CA ALA A 52 -6.61 7.45 -7.91
C ALA A 52 -5.13 7.53 -8.32
N MET A 53 -4.24 7.93 -7.42
CA MET A 53 -2.80 7.84 -7.64
C MET A 53 -2.34 6.40 -7.84
N VAL A 54 -2.82 5.46 -7.01
CA VAL A 54 -2.51 4.02 -7.19
C VAL A 54 -2.95 3.54 -8.58
N ALA A 55 -4.14 3.93 -9.04
CA ALA A 55 -4.63 3.56 -10.37
C ALA A 55 -3.70 4.07 -11.48
N ARG A 56 -3.28 5.35 -11.42
CA ARG A 56 -2.33 5.93 -12.39
C ARG A 56 -0.98 5.23 -12.35
N TYR A 57 -0.45 4.96 -11.16
CA TYR A 57 0.81 4.27 -10.95
C TYR A 57 0.80 2.86 -11.56
N LEU A 58 -0.20 2.03 -11.23
CA LEU A 58 -0.29 0.65 -11.75
C LEU A 58 -0.55 0.61 -13.26
N ALA A 59 -1.35 1.55 -13.80
CA ALA A 59 -1.53 1.70 -15.23
C ALA A 59 -0.19 2.01 -15.92
N ARG A 60 0.57 2.95 -15.38
CA ARG A 60 1.88 3.33 -15.93
C ARG A 60 2.92 2.21 -15.86
N LEU A 61 2.89 1.37 -14.82
CA LEU A 61 3.70 0.15 -14.74
C LEU A 61 3.33 -0.83 -15.86
N THR A 62 2.03 -1.03 -16.09
CA THR A 62 1.51 -1.92 -17.14
C THR A 62 1.95 -1.42 -18.52
N GLU A 63 1.81 -0.14 -18.79
CA GLU A 63 2.28 0.49 -20.04
C GLU A 63 3.81 0.44 -20.18
N ALA A 64 4.56 0.34 -19.09
CA ALA A 64 6.01 0.11 -19.09
C ALA A 64 6.38 -1.38 -19.26
N GLY A 65 5.42 -2.25 -19.52
CA GLY A 65 5.63 -3.67 -19.80
C GLY A 65 5.73 -4.56 -18.56
N ILE A 66 5.36 -4.07 -17.36
CA ILE A 66 5.28 -4.90 -16.15
C ILE A 66 3.90 -5.58 -16.12
N ALA A 67 3.87 -6.90 -16.00
CA ALA A 67 2.64 -7.69 -15.97
C ALA A 67 1.96 -7.65 -14.59
N VAL A 68 1.47 -6.46 -14.20
CA VAL A 68 0.74 -6.22 -12.94
C VAL A 68 -0.49 -7.12 -12.85
N GLY A 69 -0.65 -7.81 -11.72
CA GLY A 69 -1.77 -8.73 -11.47
C GLY A 69 -1.67 -10.08 -12.19
N ARG A 70 -0.57 -10.34 -12.93
CA ARG A 70 -0.31 -11.63 -13.60
C ARG A 70 1.00 -12.25 -13.14
N GLU A 71 2.11 -11.51 -13.26
CA GLU A 71 3.44 -11.99 -12.86
C GLU A 71 3.92 -11.37 -11.55
N VAL A 72 3.44 -10.16 -11.24
CA VAL A 72 3.71 -9.46 -9.99
C VAL A 72 2.42 -8.91 -9.39
N PHE A 73 2.18 -9.19 -8.12
CA PHE A 73 0.97 -8.81 -7.40
C PHE A 73 1.23 -7.65 -6.42
N PHE A 74 0.38 -6.63 -6.41
CA PHE A 74 0.57 -5.45 -5.56
C PHE A 74 -0.36 -5.49 -4.34
N LEU A 75 0.25 -5.43 -3.17
CA LEU A 75 -0.41 -5.24 -1.88
C LEU A 75 -0.20 -3.80 -1.44
N ILE A 76 -1.25 -2.99 -1.52
CA ILE A 76 -1.17 -1.56 -1.25
C ILE A 76 -1.14 -1.32 0.27
N GLY A 77 -0.10 -0.64 0.73
CA GLY A 77 0.07 -0.23 2.11
C GLY A 77 -0.97 0.80 2.52
N VAL A 78 -1.77 0.46 3.52
CA VAL A 78 -2.81 1.33 4.09
C VAL A 78 -2.78 1.27 5.61
N GLY A 79 -3.38 2.23 6.29
CA GLY A 79 -3.53 2.17 7.74
C GLY A 79 -4.40 3.28 8.32
N PRO A 80 -5.04 3.03 9.47
CA PRO A 80 -5.89 4.03 10.10
C PRO A 80 -5.05 5.19 10.65
N LEU A 81 -5.49 6.42 10.38
CA LEU A 81 -4.86 7.63 10.90
C LEU A 81 -5.44 8.00 12.27
N ALA A 82 -4.59 8.17 13.29
CA ALA A 82 -5.08 8.44 14.65
C ALA A 82 -5.62 9.87 14.83
N SER A 83 -5.11 10.83 14.06
CA SER A 83 -5.47 12.26 14.15
C SER A 83 -4.92 13.06 12.95
N ALA A 84 -5.39 14.30 12.80
CA ALA A 84 -4.78 15.25 11.86
C ALA A 84 -3.30 15.53 12.18
N ARG A 85 -2.91 15.53 13.47
CA ARG A 85 -1.52 15.70 13.89
C ARG A 85 -0.64 14.55 13.41
N SER A 86 -1.11 13.30 13.54
CA SER A 86 -0.35 12.15 13.04
C SER A 86 -0.25 12.15 11.52
N ALA A 87 -1.30 12.55 10.81
CA ALA A 87 -1.27 12.65 9.35
C ALA A 87 -0.25 13.70 8.87
N ARG A 88 -0.24 14.90 9.47
CA ARG A 88 0.77 15.93 9.18
C ARG A 88 2.19 15.47 9.54
N TRP A 89 2.34 14.73 10.63
CA TRP A 89 3.63 14.15 11.00
C TRP A 89 4.12 13.17 9.93
N MET A 90 3.24 12.32 9.39
CA MET A 90 3.59 11.40 8.31
C MET A 90 4.08 12.16 7.06
N ASN A 91 3.37 13.21 6.62
CA ASN A 91 3.82 14.03 5.49
C ASN A 91 5.20 14.65 5.72
N ALA A 92 5.51 15.04 6.96
CA ALA A 92 6.78 15.69 7.29
C ALA A 92 7.95 14.72 7.53
N HIS A 93 7.69 13.46 7.89
CA HIS A 93 8.74 12.55 8.39
C HIS A 93 8.81 11.20 7.68
N LEU A 94 7.84 10.86 6.82
CA LEU A 94 7.87 9.62 6.03
C LEU A 94 8.11 9.95 4.55
N PRO A 95 9.35 9.77 4.05
CA PRO A 95 9.66 10.02 2.65
C PRO A 95 8.79 9.17 1.71
N GLY A 96 8.23 9.81 0.69
CA GLY A 96 7.39 9.14 -0.31
C GLY A 96 5.97 8.81 0.16
N VAL A 97 5.56 9.25 1.35
CA VAL A 97 4.17 9.16 1.81
C VAL A 97 3.53 10.53 1.76
N THR A 98 2.32 10.60 1.24
CA THR A 98 1.50 11.83 1.25
C THR A 98 0.08 11.49 1.66
N VAL A 99 -0.38 12.12 2.72
CA VAL A 99 -1.77 12.16 3.16
C VAL A 99 -2.41 13.41 2.54
N PRO A 100 -3.44 13.27 1.69
CA PRO A 100 -4.17 14.40 1.11
C PRO A 100 -4.73 15.37 2.16
N ASP A 101 -4.73 16.67 1.84
CA ASP A 101 -5.23 17.71 2.75
C ASP A 101 -6.70 17.49 3.15
N ALA A 102 -7.53 17.02 2.21
CA ALA A 102 -8.92 16.68 2.50
C ALA A 102 -9.08 15.63 3.61
N ILE A 103 -8.17 14.65 3.67
CA ILE A 103 -8.15 13.64 4.74
C ILE A 103 -7.73 14.29 6.07
N ILE A 104 -6.72 15.16 6.05
CA ILE A 104 -6.25 15.89 7.23
C ILE A 104 -7.35 16.79 7.79
N GLU A 105 -8.10 17.48 6.92
CA GLU A 105 -9.22 18.32 7.32
C GLU A 105 -10.38 17.54 7.92
N ARG A 106 -10.76 16.39 7.33
CA ARG A 106 -11.77 15.48 7.92
C ARG A 106 -11.38 15.05 9.32
N LEU A 107 -10.13 14.62 9.51
CA LEU A 107 -9.60 14.24 10.83
C LEU A 107 -9.59 15.39 11.83
N ALA A 108 -9.34 16.63 11.38
CA ALA A 108 -9.29 17.81 12.24
C ALA A 108 -10.69 18.25 12.70
N ARG A 109 -11.73 18.01 11.90
CA ARG A 109 -13.13 18.36 12.20
C ARG A 109 -13.90 17.26 12.92
N ALA A 110 -13.36 16.05 12.97
CA ALA A 110 -14.01 14.91 13.62
C ALA A 110 -14.06 15.06 15.15
N LEU A 111 -15.21 14.73 15.74
CA LEU A 111 -15.36 14.62 17.20
C LEU A 111 -14.49 13.49 17.78
N ASP A 112 -14.39 12.37 17.05
CA ASP A 112 -13.47 11.27 17.33
C ASP A 112 -12.57 11.04 16.10
N PRO A 113 -11.37 11.66 16.06
CA PRO A 113 -10.44 11.50 14.95
C PRO A 113 -9.96 10.07 14.74
N ALA A 114 -9.89 9.26 15.79
CA ALA A 114 -9.45 7.87 15.67
C ALA A 114 -10.54 7.02 15.02
N ALA A 115 -11.82 7.25 15.35
CA ALA A 115 -12.94 6.62 14.65
C ALA A 115 -13.01 7.05 13.19
N GLU A 116 -12.85 8.35 12.92
CA GLU A 116 -12.85 8.86 11.55
C GLU A 116 -11.69 8.30 10.72
N GLY A 117 -10.49 8.18 11.29
CA GLY A 117 -9.36 7.55 10.61
C GLY A 117 -9.56 6.07 10.29
N ARG A 118 -10.33 5.33 11.09
CA ARG A 118 -10.74 3.95 10.75
C ARG A 118 -11.72 3.93 9.58
N ARG A 119 -12.70 4.84 9.56
CA ARG A 119 -13.66 4.97 8.44
C ARG A 119 -12.96 5.34 7.14
N LEU A 120 -12.09 6.35 7.18
CA LEU A 120 -11.25 6.74 6.04
C LEU A 120 -10.41 5.57 5.49
N CYS A 121 -9.86 4.75 6.38
CA CYS A 121 -9.10 3.56 5.98
C CYS A 121 -10.00 2.51 5.29
N ALA A 122 -11.20 2.27 5.81
CA ALA A 122 -12.17 1.37 5.19
C ALA A 122 -12.64 1.88 3.80
N GLU A 123 -12.99 3.17 3.70
CA GLU A 123 -13.33 3.84 2.44
C GLU A 123 -12.21 3.70 1.40
N LEU A 124 -10.96 3.85 1.82
CA LEU A 124 -9.79 3.68 0.97
C LEU A 124 -9.62 2.23 0.52
N ILE A 125 -9.82 1.26 1.39
CA ILE A 125 -9.77 -0.18 1.04
C ILE A 125 -10.84 -0.47 -0.02
N ASP A 126 -12.06 0.05 0.14
CA ASP A 126 -13.14 -0.13 -0.84
C ASP A 126 -12.81 0.51 -2.18
N ALA A 127 -12.24 1.72 -2.18
CA ALA A 127 -11.78 2.35 -3.42
C ALA A 127 -10.69 1.50 -4.10
N LEU A 128 -9.69 1.02 -3.35
CA LEU A 128 -8.58 0.22 -3.87
C LEU A 128 -9.03 -1.13 -4.43
N ARG A 129 -10.08 -1.75 -3.89
CA ARG A 129 -10.68 -2.99 -4.45
C ARG A 129 -11.11 -2.82 -5.90
N THR A 130 -11.49 -1.60 -6.31
CA THR A 130 -11.95 -1.31 -7.68
C THR A 130 -10.82 -1.02 -8.65
N VAL A 131 -9.57 -0.86 -8.17
CA VAL A 131 -8.43 -0.48 -9.00
C VAL A 131 -7.84 -1.71 -9.69
N PRO A 132 -7.80 -1.77 -11.04
CA PRO A 132 -7.17 -2.87 -11.77
C PRO A 132 -5.70 -3.04 -11.37
N GLY A 133 -5.31 -4.28 -11.08
CA GLY A 133 -3.94 -4.64 -10.71
C GLY A 133 -3.65 -4.60 -9.20
N VAL A 134 -4.56 -4.07 -8.37
CA VAL A 134 -4.49 -4.24 -6.92
C VAL A 134 -4.87 -5.68 -6.57
N ALA A 135 -3.93 -6.42 -5.97
CA ALA A 135 -4.17 -7.79 -5.53
C ALA A 135 -4.66 -7.88 -4.08
N GLY A 136 -4.52 -6.79 -3.33
CA GLY A 136 -4.95 -6.69 -1.94
C GLY A 136 -4.34 -5.47 -1.25
N VAL A 137 -4.49 -5.43 0.07
CA VAL A 137 -3.93 -4.38 0.91
C VAL A 137 -3.03 -4.96 2.00
N HIS A 138 -1.99 -4.21 2.36
CA HIS A 138 -1.15 -4.47 3.52
C HIS A 138 -1.52 -3.44 4.61
N ILE A 139 -2.31 -3.89 5.58
CA ILE A 139 -2.80 -3.02 6.66
C ILE A 139 -1.72 -2.88 7.73
N MET A 140 -1.20 -1.68 7.92
CA MET A 140 -0.17 -1.36 8.89
C MET A 140 -0.74 -0.47 10.02
N ALA A 141 -0.55 -0.89 11.27
CA ALA A 141 -1.00 -0.15 12.45
C ALA A 141 0.09 -0.09 13.55
N PRO A 142 1.24 0.57 13.30
CA PRO A 142 2.42 0.50 14.17
C PRO A 142 2.19 0.98 15.61
N LYS A 143 1.18 1.83 15.86
CA LYS A 143 0.82 2.31 17.21
C LYS A 143 -0.49 1.73 17.76
N GLY A 144 -1.33 1.14 16.90
CA GLY A 144 -2.67 0.66 17.27
C GLY A 144 -2.76 -0.84 17.49
N GLY A 145 -1.74 -1.61 17.08
CA GLY A 145 -1.68 -3.05 17.25
C GLY A 145 -2.81 -3.80 16.53
N ALA A 146 -3.04 -5.05 16.93
CA ALA A 146 -4.00 -5.95 16.30
C ALA A 146 -5.46 -5.44 16.39
N GLU A 147 -5.81 -4.72 17.46
CA GLU A 147 -7.18 -4.22 17.66
C GLU A 147 -7.57 -3.15 16.62
N ALA A 148 -6.66 -2.23 16.31
CA ALA A 148 -6.90 -1.23 15.28
C ALA A 148 -7.06 -1.88 13.89
N ILE A 149 -6.30 -2.94 13.62
CA ILE A 149 -6.40 -3.72 12.38
C ILE A 149 -7.76 -4.43 12.30
N ALA A 150 -8.16 -5.13 13.36
CA ALA A 150 -9.43 -5.85 13.42
C ALA A 150 -10.62 -4.91 13.14
N ARG A 151 -10.65 -3.74 13.78
CA ARG A 151 -11.72 -2.75 13.57
C ARG A 151 -11.78 -2.20 12.13
N VAL A 152 -10.64 -2.10 11.45
CA VAL A 152 -10.59 -1.71 10.03
C VAL A 152 -11.13 -2.83 9.15
N ILE A 153 -10.76 -4.09 9.43
CA ILE A 153 -11.27 -5.26 8.71
C ILE A 153 -12.79 -5.36 8.87
N ASP A 154 -13.30 -5.23 10.10
CA ASP A 154 -14.74 -5.26 10.37
C ASP A 154 -15.49 -4.15 9.63
N ALA A 155 -14.91 -2.94 9.55
CA ALA A 155 -15.50 -1.81 8.85
C ALA A 155 -15.46 -1.95 7.31
N ALA A 156 -14.41 -2.57 6.77
CA ALA A 156 -14.25 -2.80 5.33
C ALA A 156 -15.10 -4.00 4.82
N GLY A 157 -15.59 -4.84 5.73
CA GLY A 157 -16.40 -6.02 5.40
C GLY A 157 -15.61 -7.15 4.71
N PRO A 158 -16.18 -8.37 4.65
CA PRO A 158 -15.53 -9.51 4.02
C PRO A 158 -15.29 -9.28 2.52
N THR A 159 -14.18 -9.81 2.01
CA THR A 159 -13.94 -9.93 0.56
C THR A 159 -14.82 -11.06 0.03
N SER A 160 -15.78 -10.72 -0.83
CA SER A 160 -16.58 -11.68 -1.62
C SER A 160 -15.73 -12.45 -2.62
#